data_AF-A0AAW0FMG7-F1
#
_entry.id   AF-A0AAW0FMG7-F1
#
_cell.length_a   1.000
_cell.length_b   1.000
_cell.length_c   1.000
_cell.angle_alpha   90.00
_cell.angle_beta   90.00
_cell.angle_gamma   90.00
#
_symmetry.space_group_name_H-M   'P 1'
#
loop_
_entity.id
_entity.type
_entity.pdbx_description
1 polymer ?
#
loop_
_entity_poly.entity_id
_entity_poly.type
_entity_poly.pdbx_seq_one_letter_code
_entity_poly.pdbx_strand_id
1 'polypeptide(L)'
;MRDSPSTDAKISNYVHIQKESRKDAVFNNRPIKFSCPPIGMYHPVFAKFCAKMAEPLENFDFDSDELCQAACLFMVANEIYECKNDRRHAYASLQKIWRKDMRHHEKILYHIEGTPMIMTPDRYSKVTCPLLPNGSFGILSFEEMENELGTGHSDPLTRAECDYVAMVTSDELLHTRQSSCCPTLLLGWAGPYLTVSGAVFTDKLITQRLTPDYIYLGPRPSTTRWTSFDHGVHKLRKSFGSSNRVSMNSANSTST
;
A
#
# COMPACT_ATOMS: atom_id res chain seq x y z
N MET A 1 16.02 -18.34 -10.00
CA MET A 1 15.37 -17.05 -10.31
C MET A 1 14.08 -16.95 -9.50
N ARG A 2 13.55 -15.74 -9.25
CA ARG A 2 12.19 -15.55 -8.70
C ARG A 2 11.16 -15.59 -9.83
N ASP A 3 9.95 -16.03 -9.54
CA ASP A 3 8.83 -15.89 -10.45
C ASP A 3 8.23 -14.48 -10.35
N SER A 4 7.09 -14.23 -11.01
CA SER A 4 6.41 -12.94 -10.86
C SER A 4 6.03 -12.68 -9.39
N PRO A 5 6.02 -11.42 -8.93
CA PRO A 5 5.65 -11.10 -7.55
C PRO A 5 4.32 -11.69 -7.08
N SER A 6 3.31 -11.71 -7.95
CA SER A 6 2.00 -12.33 -7.69
C SER A 6 2.05 -13.85 -7.54
N THR A 7 3.01 -14.52 -8.17
CA THR A 7 3.24 -15.97 -8.08
C THR A 7 4.00 -16.29 -6.80
N ASP A 8 5.10 -15.57 -6.53
CA ASP A 8 5.95 -15.77 -5.36
C ASP A 8 5.25 -15.44 -4.04
N ALA A 9 4.31 -14.49 -4.04
CA ALA A 9 3.54 -14.11 -2.86
C ALA A 9 2.53 -15.18 -2.39
N LYS A 10 2.20 -16.17 -3.23
CA LYS A 10 1.32 -17.28 -2.83
C LYS A 10 2.05 -18.12 -1.79
N ILE A 11 1.36 -18.50 -0.71
CA ILE A 11 2.00 -19.21 0.41
C ILE A 11 2.73 -20.49 -0.02
N SER A 12 2.17 -21.23 -1.00
CA SER A 12 2.78 -22.44 -1.57
C SER A 12 4.17 -22.18 -2.17
N ASN A 13 4.38 -20.99 -2.73
CA ASN A 13 5.64 -20.60 -3.35
C ASN A 13 6.53 -19.84 -2.37
N TYR A 14 5.94 -19.00 -1.53
CA TYR A 14 6.65 -18.19 -0.54
C TYR A 14 7.50 -19.05 0.42
N VAL A 15 6.98 -20.22 0.83
CA VAL A 15 7.74 -21.18 1.65
C VAL A 15 9.02 -21.67 0.94
N HIS A 16 9.03 -21.71 -0.39
CA HIS A 16 10.18 -22.16 -1.17
C HIS A 16 11.22 -21.07 -1.43
N ILE A 17 10.80 -19.80 -1.51
CA ILE A 17 11.70 -18.66 -1.68
C ILE A 17 12.24 -18.13 -0.35
N GLN A 18 11.56 -18.40 0.77
CA GLN A 18 11.96 -17.98 2.10
C GLN A 18 12.89 -19.01 2.79
N LYS A 19 14.07 -19.22 2.19
CA LYS A 19 15.08 -20.21 2.63
C LYS A 19 16.44 -19.57 2.86
N GLU A 20 17.18 -20.04 3.87
CA GLU A 20 18.52 -19.49 4.22
C GLU A 20 19.54 -19.63 3.08
N SER A 21 19.40 -20.67 2.25
CA SER A 21 20.25 -20.86 1.07
C SER A 21 20.04 -19.82 -0.02
N ARG A 22 18.98 -18.99 0.08
CA ARG A 22 18.64 -17.99 -0.91
C ARG A 22 19.12 -16.61 -0.49
N LYS A 23 19.92 -15.99 -1.36
CA LYS A 23 20.44 -14.63 -1.18
C LYS A 23 19.35 -13.57 -1.21
N ASP A 24 18.24 -13.87 -1.85
CA ASP A 24 17.09 -12.99 -2.02
C ASP A 24 15.95 -13.30 -1.03
N ALA A 25 16.21 -14.07 0.03
CA ALA A 25 15.25 -14.26 1.11
C ALA A 25 15.06 -12.96 1.92
N VAL A 26 13.85 -12.70 2.39
CA VAL A 26 13.51 -11.43 3.04
C VAL A 26 13.53 -11.57 4.55
N PHE A 27 14.33 -10.76 5.23
CA PHE A 27 14.38 -10.72 6.69
C PHE A 27 13.22 -9.89 7.22
N ASN A 28 12.12 -10.57 7.51
CA ASN A 28 10.85 -9.99 7.96
C ASN A 28 10.30 -10.61 9.24
N ASN A 29 11.16 -11.31 10.00
CA ASN A 29 10.83 -12.11 11.18
C ASN A 29 9.92 -13.33 10.91
N ARG A 30 9.72 -13.72 9.64
CA ARG A 30 8.91 -14.88 9.26
C ARG A 30 9.62 -15.79 8.24
N PRO A 31 10.03 -17.01 8.63
CA PRO A 31 10.11 -17.55 10.00
C PRO A 31 11.07 -16.76 10.92
N ILE A 32 11.01 -17.01 12.24
CA ILE A 32 11.76 -16.24 13.27
C ILE A 32 13.28 -16.16 13.03
N LYS A 33 13.85 -17.16 12.33
CA LYS A 33 15.26 -17.19 11.93
C LYS A 33 15.65 -16.09 10.92
N PHE A 34 14.66 -15.51 10.24
CA PHE A 34 14.80 -14.33 9.37
C PHE A 34 14.56 -13.05 10.14
N SER A 35 15.00 -13.00 11.39
CA SER A 35 14.94 -11.80 12.22
C SER A 35 16.03 -10.82 11.85
N CYS A 36 15.73 -9.53 11.98
CA CYS A 36 16.61 -8.43 11.62
C CYS A 36 16.55 -7.31 12.66
N PRO A 37 17.58 -6.45 12.71
CA PRO A 37 17.50 -5.20 13.46
C PRO A 37 16.32 -4.33 12.99
N PRO A 38 15.81 -3.45 13.86
CA PRO A 38 14.76 -2.52 13.49
C PRO A 38 15.13 -1.65 12.28
N ILE A 39 14.22 -1.53 11.33
CA ILE A 39 14.47 -0.86 10.05
C ILE A 39 14.77 0.64 10.20
N GLY A 40 14.28 1.24 11.29
CA GLY A 40 14.58 2.62 11.68
C GLY A 40 16.06 2.90 11.94
N MET A 41 16.88 1.86 12.17
CA MET A 41 18.35 2.01 12.26
C MET A 41 19.00 2.29 10.91
N TYR A 42 18.39 1.87 9.80
CA TYR A 42 18.95 2.03 8.46
C TYR A 42 18.48 3.31 7.78
N HIS A 43 17.25 3.75 8.04
CA HIS A 43 16.75 5.00 7.46
C HIS A 43 15.78 5.73 8.40
N PRO A 44 15.96 7.04 8.64
CA PRO A 44 15.16 7.79 9.61
C PRO A 44 13.70 7.95 9.21
N VAL A 45 13.34 7.71 7.95
CA VAL A 45 11.93 7.79 7.50
C VAL A 45 11.02 6.85 8.29
N PHE A 46 11.50 5.66 8.65
CA PHE A 46 10.70 4.67 9.34
C PHE A 46 10.51 5.03 10.81
N ALA A 47 11.58 5.51 11.47
CA ALA A 47 11.47 6.02 12.84
C ALA A 47 10.53 7.24 12.91
N LYS A 48 10.63 8.16 11.93
CA LYS A 48 9.72 9.31 11.81
C LYS A 48 8.27 8.88 11.57
N PHE A 49 8.05 7.88 10.71
CA PHE A 49 6.73 7.32 10.47
C PHE A 49 6.13 6.74 11.75
N CYS A 50 6.86 5.86 12.45
CA CYS A 50 6.39 5.26 13.70
C CYS A 50 6.13 6.31 14.79
N ALA A 51 7.00 7.31 14.92
CA ALA A 51 6.80 8.41 15.85
C ALA A 51 5.52 9.19 15.53
N LYS A 52 5.33 9.60 14.27
CA LYS A 52 4.12 10.31 13.83
C LYS A 52 2.84 9.49 14.04
N MET A 53 2.88 8.18 13.78
CA MET A 53 1.73 7.31 13.98
C MET A 53 1.39 7.09 15.47
N ALA A 54 2.33 7.33 16.38
CA ALA A 54 2.12 7.23 17.81
C ALA A 54 1.72 8.58 18.46
N GLU A 55 1.81 9.69 17.72
CA GLU A 55 1.39 11.00 18.22
C GLU A 55 -0.14 11.02 18.45
N PRO A 56 -0.60 11.54 19.60
CA PRO A 56 -2.03 11.73 19.85
C PRO A 56 -2.69 12.58 18.76
N LEU A 57 -3.89 12.20 18.34
CA LEU A 57 -4.66 12.95 17.31
C LEU A 57 -4.90 14.42 17.69
N GLU A 58 -4.95 14.73 18.99
CA GLU A 58 -5.12 16.10 19.51
C GLU A 58 -3.95 17.03 19.15
N ASN A 59 -2.79 16.47 18.78
CA ASN A 59 -1.62 17.23 18.35
C ASN A 59 -1.62 17.52 16.84
N PHE A 60 -2.62 17.03 16.10
CA PHE A 60 -2.74 17.26 14.67
C PHE A 60 -3.86 18.26 14.38
N ASP A 61 -3.51 19.33 13.68
CA ASP A 61 -4.46 20.21 13.04
C ASP A 61 -4.65 19.76 11.59
N PHE A 62 -5.81 19.18 11.30
CA PHE A 62 -6.18 18.79 9.94
C PHE A 62 -7.02 19.87 9.28
N ASP A 63 -6.67 20.23 8.05
CA ASP A 63 -7.49 21.15 7.28
C ASP A 63 -8.73 20.46 6.67
N SER A 64 -9.65 21.26 6.13
CA SER A 64 -10.89 20.73 5.55
C SER A 64 -10.66 19.87 4.30
N ASP A 65 -9.62 20.14 3.52
CA ASP A 65 -9.29 19.35 2.33
C ASP A 65 -8.70 17.99 2.73
N GLU A 66 -7.82 17.95 3.73
CA GLU A 66 -7.29 16.71 4.33
C GLU A 66 -8.41 15.83 4.89
N LEU A 67 -9.36 16.42 5.63
CA LEU A 67 -10.51 15.68 6.16
C LEU A 67 -11.46 15.19 5.05
N CYS A 68 -11.66 15.99 4.00
CA CYS A 68 -12.46 15.58 2.83
C CYS A 68 -11.80 14.42 2.08
N GLN A 69 -10.48 14.52 1.87
CA GLN A 69 -9.68 13.47 1.26
C GLN A 69 -9.72 12.17 2.06
N ALA A 70 -9.53 12.25 3.39
CA ALA A 70 -9.69 11.11 4.27
C ALA A 70 -11.09 10.51 4.12
N ALA A 71 -12.16 11.31 4.15
CA ALA A 71 -13.51 10.79 3.97
C ALA A 71 -13.72 10.09 2.61
N CYS A 72 -13.17 10.62 1.52
CA CYS A 72 -13.19 9.97 0.21
C CYS A 72 -12.44 8.62 0.22
N LEU A 73 -11.27 8.56 0.86
CA LEU A 73 -10.53 7.31 1.03
C LEU A 73 -11.35 6.28 1.80
N PHE A 74 -12.00 6.68 2.89
CA PHE A 74 -12.87 5.81 3.67
C PHE A 74 -14.01 5.27 2.82
N MET A 75 -14.68 6.11 2.04
CA MET A 75 -15.77 5.67 1.16
C MET A 75 -15.29 4.63 0.13
N VAL A 76 -14.16 4.90 -0.54
CA VAL A 76 -13.59 3.98 -1.54
C VAL A 76 -13.11 2.68 -0.88
N ALA A 77 -12.49 2.75 0.28
CA ALA A 77 -11.96 1.56 0.96
C ALA A 77 -13.06 0.65 1.53
N ASN A 78 -14.23 1.19 1.87
CA ASN A 78 -15.34 0.41 2.43
C ASN A 78 -16.32 -0.13 1.37
N GLU A 79 -16.13 0.20 0.10
CA GLU A 79 -16.97 -0.31 -0.99
C GLU A 79 -16.57 -1.74 -1.38
N ILE A 80 -17.55 -2.58 -1.71
CA ILE A 80 -17.32 -3.94 -2.18
C ILE A 80 -17.45 -3.95 -3.70
N TYR A 81 -16.33 -4.20 -4.38
CA TYR A 81 -16.28 -4.16 -5.84
C TYR A 81 -16.51 -5.54 -6.47
N GLU A 82 -17.34 -5.62 -7.51
CA GLU A 82 -17.57 -6.85 -8.27
C GLU A 82 -16.29 -7.35 -8.96
N CYS A 83 -15.46 -6.42 -9.46
CA CYS A 83 -14.23 -6.77 -10.14
C CYS A 83 -13.03 -5.90 -9.75
N LYS A 84 -11.82 -6.41 -9.99
CA LYS A 84 -10.55 -5.74 -9.68
C LYS A 84 -10.40 -4.39 -10.40
N ASN A 85 -10.93 -4.28 -11.63
CA ASN A 85 -10.80 -3.06 -12.41
C ASN A 85 -11.64 -1.91 -11.84
N ASP A 86 -12.86 -2.16 -11.36
CA ASP A 86 -13.69 -1.11 -10.77
C ASP A 86 -13.05 -0.57 -9.49
N ARG A 87 -12.52 -1.47 -8.64
CA ARG A 87 -11.73 -1.10 -7.47
C ARG A 87 -10.57 -0.18 -7.85
N ARG A 88 -9.78 -0.57 -8.86
CA ARG A 88 -8.63 0.22 -9.33
C ARG A 88 -9.04 1.61 -9.80
N HIS A 89 -10.13 1.74 -10.55
CA HIS A 89 -10.62 3.05 -11.01
C HIS A 89 -11.07 3.92 -9.84
N ALA A 90 -11.77 3.35 -8.86
CA ALA A 90 -12.18 4.08 -7.66
C ALA A 90 -10.96 4.61 -6.88
N TYR A 91 -9.95 3.78 -6.64
CA TYR A 91 -8.71 4.20 -5.97
C TYR A 91 -7.86 5.18 -6.79
N ALA A 92 -7.91 5.10 -8.13
CA ALA A 92 -7.23 6.05 -9.01
C ALA A 92 -7.88 7.44 -9.00
N SER A 93 -9.16 7.55 -8.63
CA SER A 93 -9.85 8.85 -8.48
C SER A 93 -9.34 9.67 -7.28
N LEU A 94 -8.67 9.03 -6.32
CA LEU A 94 -8.12 9.65 -5.10
C LEU A 94 -6.78 10.38 -5.34
N GLN A 95 -6.62 11.00 -6.52
CA GLN A 95 -5.34 11.60 -6.96
C GLN A 95 -4.82 12.71 -6.04
N LYS A 96 -5.68 13.35 -5.24
CA LYS A 96 -5.27 14.40 -4.31
C LYS A 96 -4.55 13.86 -3.07
N ILE A 97 -4.94 12.66 -2.63
CA ILE A 97 -4.36 11.99 -1.47
C ILE A 97 -2.96 11.49 -1.79
N TRP A 98 -2.79 11.05 -3.03
CA TRP A 98 -1.54 10.49 -3.51
C TRP A 98 -0.69 11.55 -4.18
N ARG A 99 0.63 11.36 -4.13
CA ARG A 99 1.52 12.26 -4.85
C ARG A 99 1.27 12.14 -6.35
N LYS A 100 1.47 13.25 -7.08
CA LYS A 100 1.30 13.32 -8.55
C LYS A 100 2.19 12.33 -9.32
N ASP A 101 3.22 11.80 -8.69
CA ASP A 101 4.15 10.81 -9.24
C ASP A 101 3.70 9.36 -9.03
N MET A 102 2.59 9.12 -8.31
CA MET A 102 2.00 7.79 -8.16
C MET A 102 1.59 7.24 -9.54
N ARG A 103 2.00 6.01 -9.83
CA ARG A 103 1.67 5.27 -11.03
C ARG A 103 0.63 4.21 -10.70
N HIS A 104 -0.36 4.07 -11.57
CA HIS A 104 -1.51 3.19 -11.35
C HIS A 104 -1.49 2.09 -12.41
N HIS A 105 -1.35 0.84 -11.97
CA HIS A 105 -1.42 -0.34 -12.81
C HIS A 105 -0.52 -0.30 -14.07
N GLU A 106 0.65 0.33 -13.95
CA GLU A 106 1.61 0.42 -15.04
C GLU A 106 2.54 -0.81 -15.03
N LYS A 107 2.79 -1.37 -16.21
CA LYS A 107 3.76 -2.46 -16.36
C LYS A 107 5.16 -1.91 -16.17
N ILE A 108 5.94 -2.53 -15.31
CA ILE A 108 7.36 -2.23 -15.14
C ILE A 108 8.15 -3.32 -15.84
N LEU A 109 8.86 -2.94 -16.90
CA LEU A 109 9.91 -3.76 -17.50
C LEU A 109 11.18 -3.57 -16.68
N TYR A 110 11.78 -4.67 -16.24
CA TYR A 110 13.02 -4.67 -15.48
C TYR A 110 13.91 -5.84 -15.89
N HIS A 111 15.19 -5.78 -15.56
CA HIS A 111 16.14 -6.84 -15.92
C HIS A 111 16.77 -7.43 -14.67
N ILE A 112 16.92 -8.75 -14.65
CA ILE A 112 17.74 -9.46 -13.67
C ILE A 112 18.84 -10.16 -14.43
N GLU A 113 20.09 -9.73 -14.22
CA GLU A 113 21.26 -10.28 -14.90
C GLU A 113 21.07 -10.25 -16.44
N GLY A 114 20.54 -9.13 -16.95
CA GLY A 114 20.24 -8.94 -18.37
C GLY A 114 18.99 -9.66 -18.91
N THR A 115 18.31 -10.48 -18.11
CA THR A 115 17.08 -11.18 -18.52
C THR A 115 15.86 -10.28 -18.29
N PRO A 116 15.03 -10.02 -19.33
CA PRO A 116 13.86 -9.15 -19.19
C PRO A 116 12.74 -9.82 -18.40
N MET A 117 12.16 -9.08 -17.48
CA MET A 117 11.08 -9.47 -16.59
C MET A 117 10.00 -8.38 -16.57
N ILE A 118 8.76 -8.75 -16.24
CA ILE A 118 7.65 -7.81 -16.14
C ILE A 118 6.92 -8.00 -14.81
N MET A 119 6.68 -6.89 -14.12
CA MET A 119 5.74 -6.83 -13.00
C MET A 119 4.67 -5.79 -13.28
N THR A 120 3.57 -5.86 -12.53
CA THR A 120 2.47 -4.89 -12.65
C THR A 120 1.85 -4.67 -11.28
N PRO A 121 2.52 -3.86 -10.43
CA PRO A 121 1.97 -3.52 -9.14
C PRO A 121 0.65 -2.76 -9.31
N ASP A 122 -0.25 -2.87 -8.32
CA ASP A 122 -1.50 -2.10 -8.36
C ASP A 122 -1.20 -0.59 -8.32
N ARG A 123 -0.28 -0.15 -7.45
CA ARG A 123 0.33 1.18 -7.49
C ARG A 123 1.79 1.18 -7.07
N TYR A 124 2.55 2.16 -7.53
CA TYR A 124 3.88 2.44 -7.03
C TYR A 124 4.25 3.91 -7.26
N SER A 125 5.21 4.42 -6.48
CA SER A 125 5.77 5.75 -6.71
C SER A 125 7.29 5.68 -6.79
N LYS A 126 7.86 6.51 -7.67
CA LYS A 126 9.32 6.59 -7.87
C LYS A 126 9.78 8.03 -7.94
N VAL A 127 11.01 8.27 -7.53
CA VAL A 127 11.65 9.58 -7.59
C VAL A 127 12.97 9.47 -8.35
N THR A 128 13.17 10.32 -9.35
CA THR A 128 14.47 10.43 -10.03
C THR A 128 15.46 11.14 -9.12
N CYS A 129 16.65 10.58 -8.97
CA CYS A 129 17.74 11.21 -8.26
C CYS A 129 18.66 11.91 -9.26
N PRO A 130 18.66 13.25 -9.34
CA PRO A 130 19.50 13.97 -10.29
C PRO A 130 21.00 13.85 -9.98
N LEU A 131 21.36 13.40 -8.78
CA LEU A 131 22.75 13.18 -8.36
C LEU A 131 23.30 11.82 -8.78
N LEU A 132 22.45 10.89 -9.22
CA LEU A 132 22.86 9.57 -9.66
C LEU A 132 22.92 9.49 -11.20
N PRO A 133 23.79 8.65 -11.77
CA PRO A 133 23.95 8.54 -13.22
C PRO A 133 22.66 8.20 -13.95
N ASN A 134 22.56 8.62 -15.21
CA ASN A 134 21.58 8.13 -16.18
C ASN A 134 20.10 8.25 -15.76
N GLY A 135 19.77 9.25 -14.93
CA GLY A 135 18.39 9.41 -14.46
C GLY A 135 17.94 8.26 -13.55
N SER A 136 18.88 7.65 -12.82
CA SER A 136 18.59 6.64 -11.80
C SER A 136 17.50 7.12 -10.85
N PHE A 137 16.69 6.20 -10.37
CA PHE A 137 15.54 6.51 -9.53
C PHE A 137 15.53 5.65 -8.27
N GLY A 138 14.82 6.10 -7.24
CA GLY A 138 14.43 5.29 -6.10
C GLY A 138 12.95 4.97 -6.18
N ILE A 139 12.56 3.81 -5.65
CA ILE A 139 11.16 3.51 -5.38
C ILE A 139 10.83 4.05 -4.00
N LEU A 140 9.75 4.82 -3.91
CA LEU A 140 9.28 5.39 -2.64
C LEU A 140 8.22 4.51 -2.00
N SER A 141 7.33 3.93 -2.81
CA SER A 141 6.32 2.99 -2.32
C SER A 141 5.89 1.95 -3.35
N PHE A 142 5.45 0.80 -2.84
CA PHE A 142 4.61 -0.17 -3.53
C PHE A 142 3.29 -0.32 -2.80
N GLU A 143 2.21 -0.48 -3.54
CA GLU A 143 0.90 -0.75 -2.98
C GLU A 143 0.20 -1.86 -3.75
N GLU A 144 -0.28 -2.83 -2.99
CA GLU A 144 -1.04 -3.97 -3.50
C GLU A 144 -2.39 -4.03 -2.83
N MET A 145 -3.42 -4.39 -3.60
CA MET A 145 -4.81 -4.34 -3.13
C MET A 145 -5.54 -5.64 -3.41
N GLU A 146 -6.40 -6.02 -2.47
CA GLU A 146 -7.42 -7.05 -2.63
C GLU A 146 -8.78 -6.55 -2.15
N ASN A 147 -9.85 -7.24 -2.57
CA ASN A 147 -11.22 -6.82 -2.25
C ASN A 147 -11.50 -6.98 -0.77
N GLU A 148 -11.02 -8.07 -0.18
CA GLU A 148 -11.21 -8.40 1.23
C GLU A 148 -10.06 -9.26 1.75
N LEU A 149 -9.94 -9.33 3.08
CA LEU A 149 -8.98 -10.24 3.72
C LEU A 149 -9.25 -11.69 3.30
N GLY A 150 -8.19 -12.40 2.90
CA GLY A 150 -8.27 -13.79 2.45
C GLY A 150 -8.68 -13.97 0.98
N THR A 151 -8.98 -12.89 0.25
CA THR A 151 -9.18 -12.94 -1.20
C THR A 151 -7.83 -12.87 -1.95
N GLY A 152 -7.77 -13.34 -3.21
CA GLY A 152 -6.55 -13.22 -4.04
C GLY A 152 -5.42 -14.22 -3.74
N HIS A 153 -5.65 -15.24 -2.90
CA HIS A 153 -4.74 -16.36 -2.60
C HIS A 153 -3.35 -15.97 -2.05
N SER A 154 -3.14 -14.71 -1.72
CA SER A 154 -1.89 -14.15 -1.19
C SER A 154 -2.20 -12.92 -0.37
N ASP A 155 -1.36 -12.64 0.63
CA ASP A 155 -1.46 -11.43 1.43
C ASP A 155 -0.94 -10.23 0.60
N PRO A 156 -1.69 -9.12 0.49
CA PRO A 156 -1.30 -7.99 -0.35
C PRO A 156 0.06 -7.41 0.05
N LEU A 157 0.37 -7.35 1.35
CA LEU A 157 1.64 -6.83 1.84
C LEU A 157 2.81 -7.75 1.44
N THR A 158 2.60 -9.07 1.46
CA THR A 158 3.58 -10.05 0.96
C THR A 158 3.84 -9.86 -0.53
N ARG A 159 2.82 -9.48 -1.30
CA ARG A 159 3.01 -9.19 -2.73
C ARG A 159 3.80 -7.90 -2.95
N ALA A 160 3.50 -6.84 -2.23
CA ALA A 160 4.29 -5.60 -2.26
C ALA A 160 5.76 -5.83 -1.84
N GLU A 161 6.01 -6.75 -0.90
CA GLU A 161 7.36 -7.20 -0.57
C GLU A 161 8.04 -7.89 -1.76
N CYS A 162 7.34 -8.79 -2.47
CA CYS A 162 7.89 -9.39 -3.67
C CYS A 162 8.17 -8.37 -4.79
N ASP A 163 7.32 -7.35 -4.96
CA ASP A 163 7.56 -6.25 -5.90
C ASP A 163 8.84 -5.48 -5.54
N TYR A 164 9.02 -5.19 -4.25
CA TYR A 164 10.24 -4.57 -3.75
C TYR A 164 11.48 -5.40 -4.04
N VAL A 165 11.46 -6.69 -3.73
CA VAL A 165 12.59 -7.59 -3.99
C VAL A 165 12.91 -7.62 -5.48
N ALA A 166 11.90 -7.78 -6.33
CA ALA A 166 12.08 -7.84 -7.77
C ALA A 166 12.70 -6.55 -8.32
N MET A 167 12.26 -5.38 -7.86
CA MET A 167 12.86 -4.11 -8.30
C MET A 167 14.26 -3.89 -7.73
N VAL A 168 14.47 -4.06 -6.42
CA VAL A 168 15.77 -3.68 -5.82
C VAL A 168 16.91 -4.61 -6.26
N THR A 169 16.57 -5.84 -6.66
CA THR A 169 17.51 -6.79 -7.25
C THR A 169 17.69 -6.59 -8.77
N SER A 170 16.92 -5.72 -9.41
CA SER A 170 16.99 -5.47 -10.84
C SER A 170 18.19 -4.60 -11.24
N ASP A 171 18.57 -4.66 -12.51
CA ASP A 171 19.67 -3.89 -13.07
C ASP A 171 19.34 -2.38 -13.08
N GLU A 172 18.06 -2.01 -13.19
CA GLU A 172 17.58 -0.62 -13.20
C GLU A 172 17.87 0.12 -11.90
N LEU A 173 17.84 -0.59 -10.76
CA LEU A 173 18.14 -0.01 -9.45
C LEU A 173 19.60 -0.21 -9.03
N LEU A 174 20.47 -0.73 -9.90
CA LEU A 174 21.88 -1.01 -9.58
C LEU A 174 22.59 0.20 -8.95
N HIS A 175 22.51 1.37 -9.57
CA HIS A 175 23.18 2.57 -9.06
C HIS A 175 22.56 3.08 -7.75
N THR A 176 21.24 2.97 -7.62
CA THR A 176 20.51 3.37 -6.42
C THR A 176 20.84 2.48 -5.23
N ARG A 177 20.94 1.15 -5.42
CA ARG A 177 21.31 0.19 -4.37
C ARG A 177 22.78 0.26 -3.99
N GLN A 178 23.65 0.73 -4.89
CA GLN A 178 25.06 0.98 -4.58
C GLN A 178 25.27 2.25 -3.76
N SER A 179 24.31 3.17 -3.81
CA SER A 179 24.44 4.51 -3.20
C SER A 179 23.53 4.72 -1.99
N SER A 180 22.57 3.83 -1.74
CA SER A 180 21.60 3.93 -0.65
C SER A 180 21.08 2.55 -0.24
N CYS A 181 20.43 2.48 0.91
CA CYS A 181 19.73 1.27 1.36
C CYS A 181 18.34 1.08 0.72
N CYS A 182 18.00 1.82 -0.35
CA CYS A 182 16.71 1.74 -1.06
C CYS A 182 15.49 1.70 -0.12
N PRO A 183 15.29 2.71 0.74
CA PRO A 183 14.17 2.74 1.67
C PRO A 183 12.84 2.90 0.94
N THR A 184 11.93 1.95 1.13
CA THR A 184 10.62 1.91 0.45
C THR A 184 9.51 1.64 1.45
N LEU A 185 8.35 2.30 1.31
CA LEU A 185 7.13 1.94 2.02
C LEU A 185 6.33 0.89 1.24
N LEU A 186 5.86 -0.15 1.93
CA LEU A 186 5.04 -1.20 1.34
C LEU A 186 3.64 -1.13 1.96
N LEU A 187 2.63 -0.96 1.13
CA LEU A 187 1.24 -0.86 1.57
C LEU A 187 0.46 -2.08 1.09
N GLY A 188 -0.25 -2.71 2.03
CA GLY A 188 -1.20 -3.77 1.72
C GLY A 188 -2.61 -3.31 2.03
N TRP A 189 -3.50 -3.40 1.04
CA TRP A 189 -4.92 -3.11 1.19
C TRP A 189 -5.74 -4.39 1.01
N ALA A 190 -6.69 -4.62 1.91
CA ALA A 190 -7.68 -5.67 1.78
C ALA A 190 -9.04 -5.08 2.17
N GLY A 191 -9.82 -4.63 1.18
CA GLY A 191 -11.03 -3.85 1.44
C GLY A 191 -10.73 -2.63 2.33
N PRO A 192 -11.39 -2.48 3.49
CA PRO A 192 -11.18 -1.36 4.40
C PRO A 192 -9.96 -1.54 5.32
N TYR A 193 -9.19 -2.61 5.19
CA TYR A 193 -8.03 -2.90 6.03
C TYR A 193 -6.73 -2.45 5.35
N LEU A 194 -6.02 -1.52 5.99
CA LEU A 194 -4.72 -1.02 5.56
C LEU A 194 -3.60 -1.53 6.47
N THR A 195 -2.50 -2.00 5.90
CA THR A 195 -1.25 -2.25 6.64
C THR A 195 -0.07 -1.57 5.95
N VAL A 196 0.90 -1.12 6.75
CA VAL A 196 2.11 -0.47 6.25
C VAL A 196 3.35 -1.16 6.79
N SER A 197 4.27 -1.48 5.90
CA SER A 197 5.64 -1.93 6.20
C SER A 197 6.67 -0.99 5.60
N GLY A 198 7.88 -1.05 6.12
CA GLY A 198 9.08 -0.49 5.49
C GLY A 198 9.94 -1.60 4.90
N ALA A 199 10.74 -1.26 3.90
CA ALA A 199 11.72 -2.13 3.28
C ALA A 199 13.05 -1.42 3.05
N VAL A 200 14.16 -2.13 3.24
CA VAL A 200 15.52 -1.68 2.93
C VAL A 200 16.35 -2.82 2.36
N PHE A 201 17.34 -2.44 1.56
CA PHE A 201 18.34 -3.29 0.99
C PHE A 201 19.69 -2.98 1.65
N THR A 202 20.27 -3.99 2.27
CA THR A 202 21.54 -3.92 3.00
C THR A 202 22.43 -5.07 2.49
N ASP A 203 23.21 -5.72 3.36
CA ASP A 203 23.71 -7.07 3.06
C ASP A 203 22.57 -8.08 2.89
N LYS A 204 21.38 -7.75 3.40
CA LYS A 204 20.14 -8.52 3.31
C LYS A 204 18.98 -7.64 2.85
N LEU A 205 17.95 -8.28 2.31
CA LEU A 205 16.64 -7.67 2.11
C LEU A 205 15.92 -7.69 3.46
N ILE A 206 15.53 -6.54 3.97
CA ILE A 206 14.85 -6.42 5.26
C ILE A 206 13.50 -5.76 5.03
N THR A 207 12.43 -6.35 5.57
CA THR A 207 11.14 -5.68 5.69
C THR A 207 10.67 -5.73 7.12
N GLN A 208 9.96 -4.68 7.54
CA GLN A 208 9.41 -4.61 8.88
C GLN A 208 8.03 -3.96 8.84
N ARG A 209 7.06 -4.59 9.47
CA ARG A 209 5.75 -3.99 9.66
C ARG A 209 5.86 -2.78 10.58
N LEU A 210 5.34 -1.64 10.13
CA LEU A 210 5.39 -0.37 10.85
C LEU A 210 4.08 -0.08 11.58
N THR A 211 2.97 -0.66 11.13
CA THR A 211 1.70 -0.66 11.87
C THR A 211 1.60 -1.94 12.71
N PRO A 212 1.08 -1.89 13.94
CA PRO A 212 0.97 -3.07 14.79
C PRO A 212 0.10 -4.16 14.14
N ASP A 213 -1.05 -3.75 13.60
CA ASP A 213 -2.03 -4.61 12.95
C ASP A 213 -2.54 -3.96 11.64
N TYR A 214 -3.53 -4.62 11.02
CA TYR A 214 -4.37 -4.01 10.01
C TYR A 214 -5.19 -2.87 10.62
N ILE A 215 -5.02 -1.66 10.08
CA ILE A 215 -5.81 -0.48 10.41
C ILE A 215 -7.14 -0.60 9.67
N TYR A 216 -8.22 -0.81 10.42
CA TYR A 216 -9.58 -0.77 9.86
C TYR A 216 -10.02 0.68 9.62
N LEU A 217 -10.32 0.99 8.36
CA LEU A 217 -10.79 2.29 7.87
C LEU A 217 -12.32 2.36 7.78
N GLY A 218 -13.06 1.44 8.39
CA GLY A 218 -14.51 1.58 8.47
C GLY A 218 -14.95 2.35 9.71
N PRO A 219 -16.21 2.84 9.71
CA PRO A 219 -16.78 3.51 10.88
C PRO A 219 -16.80 2.53 12.05
N ARG A 220 -16.24 2.93 13.19
CA ARG A 220 -16.34 2.15 14.43
C ARG A 220 -17.55 2.67 15.21
N PRO A 221 -18.60 1.87 15.43
CA PRO A 221 -19.65 2.28 16.35
C PRO A 221 -19.02 2.45 17.73
N SER A 222 -18.92 3.70 18.19
CA SER A 222 -18.19 4.03 19.41
C SER A 222 -18.78 3.27 20.59
N THR A 223 -17.96 2.51 21.31
CA THR A 223 -18.16 2.39 22.75
C THR A 223 -17.84 3.78 23.32
N THR A 224 -18.91 4.50 23.69
CA THR A 224 -18.97 5.72 24.54
C THR A 224 -18.53 7.11 24.05
N ARG A 225 -17.89 7.35 22.91
CA ARG A 225 -17.77 8.72 22.35
C ARG A 225 -17.68 8.74 20.83
N TRP A 226 -18.66 9.35 20.18
CA TRP A 226 -18.57 9.69 18.75
C TRP A 226 -17.49 10.75 18.58
N THR A 227 -16.50 10.49 17.74
CA THR A 227 -15.54 11.54 17.35
C THR A 227 -16.17 12.49 16.34
N SER A 228 -15.60 13.69 16.20
CA SER A 228 -15.98 14.64 15.16
C SER A 228 -15.86 14.04 13.75
N PHE A 229 -14.92 13.11 13.57
CA PHE A 229 -14.73 12.33 12.35
C PHE A 229 -15.88 11.35 12.10
N ASP A 230 -16.32 10.60 13.13
CA ASP A 230 -17.50 9.72 13.03
C ASP A 230 -18.77 10.49 12.67
N HIS A 231 -18.90 11.72 13.18
CA HIS A 231 -19.97 12.64 12.77
C HIS A 231 -19.85 13.07 11.30
N GLY A 232 -18.64 13.35 10.82
CA GLY A 232 -18.36 13.67 9.42
C GLY A 232 -18.75 12.52 8.49
N VAL A 233 -18.28 11.31 8.78
CA VAL A 233 -18.60 10.09 8.01
C VAL A 233 -20.11 9.80 8.07
N HIS A 234 -20.75 9.94 9.24
CA HIS A 234 -22.20 9.74 9.38
C HIS A 234 -23.02 10.78 8.61
N LYS A 235 -22.62 12.06 8.63
CA LYS A 235 -23.26 13.13 7.86
C LYS A 235 -23.13 12.89 6.36
N LEU A 236 -21.93 12.53 5.88
CA LEU A 236 -21.71 12.17 4.47
C LEU A 236 -22.59 10.98 4.08
N ARG A 237 -22.61 9.91 4.88
CA ARG A 237 -23.48 8.74 4.65
C ARG A 237 -24.95 9.12 4.54
N LYS A 238 -25.44 10.03 5.41
CA LYS A 238 -26.81 10.55 5.33
C LYS A 238 -27.04 11.31 4.03
N SER A 239 -26.15 12.23 3.67
CA SER A 239 -26.26 13.03 2.44
C SER A 239 -26.32 12.17 1.17
N PHE A 240 -25.48 11.15 1.06
CA PHE A 240 -25.52 10.20 -0.06
C PHE A 240 -26.75 9.27 -0.04
N GLY A 241 -27.18 8.83 1.15
CA GLY A 241 -28.40 8.03 1.31
C GLY A 241 -29.69 8.79 0.99
N SER A 242 -29.72 10.11 1.20
CA SER A 242 -30.86 10.96 0.80
C SER A 242 -30.88 11.27 -0.70
N SER A 243 -29.73 11.37 -1.38
CA SER A 243 -29.70 11.57 -2.84
C SER A 243 -30.28 10.38 -3.62
N ASN A 244 -30.13 9.14 -3.12
CA ASN A 244 -30.72 7.95 -3.75
C ASN A 244 -32.21 7.72 -3.41
N ARG A 245 -32.80 8.46 -2.46
CA ARG A 245 -34.25 8.39 -2.20
C ARG A 245 -35.07 9.38 -3.03
N VAL A 246 -34.47 10.47 -3.50
CA VAL A 246 -35.18 11.46 -4.32
C VAL A 246 -35.39 10.95 -5.75
N SER A 247 -34.50 10.08 -6.27
CA SER A 247 -34.62 9.50 -7.62
C SER A 247 -35.58 8.32 -7.75
N MET A 248 -36.06 7.71 -6.65
CA MET A 248 -37.08 6.65 -6.70
C MET A 248 -38.52 7.13 -6.48
N ASN A 249 -38.72 8.33 -5.94
CA ASN A 249 -40.06 8.86 -5.68
C ASN A 249 -40.65 9.70 -6.83
N SER A 250 -39.86 10.05 -7.86
CA SER A 250 -40.34 10.81 -9.03
C SER A 250 -40.84 9.93 -10.18
N ALA A 251 -40.81 8.60 -10.06
CA ALA A 251 -41.21 7.67 -11.13
C ALA A 251 -42.63 7.07 -10.98
N ASN A 252 -43.38 7.39 -9.90
CA ASN A 252 -44.68 6.79 -9.60
C ASN A 252 -45.88 7.75 -9.64
N SER A 253 -45.77 8.90 -10.31
CA SER A 253 -46.87 9.87 -10.41
C SER A 253 -47.17 10.32 -11.84
N THR A 254 -47.49 9.38 -12.73
CA THR A 254 -48.28 9.66 -13.95
C THR A 254 -48.85 8.36 -14.51
N SER A 255 -50.01 7.95 -14.00
CA SER A 255 -50.96 7.09 -14.72
C SER A 255 -52.34 7.16 -14.05
N THR A 256 -53.15 8.11 -14.51
CA THR A 256 -54.62 8.08 -14.49
C THR A 256 -55.11 8.78 -15.74
#